data_AF-A0A5R2MTH4-F1
#
_entry.id   AF-A0A5R2MTH4-F1
#
_cell.length_a   1.000
_cell.length_b   1.000
_cell.length_c   1.000
_cell.angle_alpha   90.00
_cell.angle_beta   90.00
_cell.angle_gamma   90.00
#
_symmetry.space_group_name_H-M   'P 1'
#
loop_
_entity.id
_entity.type
_entity.pdbx_description
1 polymer ?
#
loop_
_entity_poly.entity_id
_entity_poly.type
_entity_poly.pdbx_seq_one_letter_code
_entity_poly.pdbx_strand_id
1 'polypeptide(L)' 'EGIRAAIIDKGSKPQWRPAKIDAVAEADVEAYFAPLGDRELGL' A
#
# COMPACT_ATOMS: atom_id res chain seq x y z
N GLU A 1 3.65 6.45 -4.64
CA GLU A 1 2.62 7.15 -5.45
C GLU A 1 1.96 8.31 -4.73
N GLY A 2 1.30 8.09 -3.58
CA GLY A 2 0.69 9.19 -2.81
C GLY A 2 1.63 10.35 -2.49
N ILE A 3 2.87 10.06 -2.05
CA ILE A 3 3.89 11.09 -1.78
C ILE A 3 4.22 11.90 -3.04
N ARG A 4 4.46 11.23 -4.17
CA ARG A 4 4.74 11.90 -5.46
C ARG A 4 3.60 12.86 -5.80
N ALA A 5 2.37 12.35 -5.80
CA ALA A 5 1.20 13.14 -6.14
C ALA A 5 1.02 14.33 -5.19
N ALA A 6 1.04 14.11 -3.88
CA ALA A 6 0.68 15.12 -2.88
C ALA A 6 1.80 16.12 -2.55
N ILE A 7 3.05 15.68 -2.53
CA ILE A 7 4.17 16.48 -1.98
C ILE A 7 5.14 16.93 -3.07
N ILE A 8 5.51 16.03 -3.99
CA ILE A 8 6.48 16.33 -5.05
C ILE A 8 5.82 17.19 -6.13
N ASP A 9 4.74 16.67 -6.72
CA ASP A 9 4.00 17.33 -7.79
C ASP A 9 3.00 18.35 -7.25
N LYS A 10 2.76 18.33 -5.93
CA LYS A 10 1.82 19.20 -5.22
C LYS A 10 0.41 19.17 -5.83
N GLY A 11 0.01 17.99 -6.31
CA GLY A 11 -1.29 17.72 -6.90
C GLY A 11 -2.13 16.76 -6.04
N SER A 12 -3.30 16.40 -6.57
CA SER A 12 -4.26 15.49 -5.91
C SER A 12 -4.66 14.31 -6.79
N LYS A 13 -3.82 13.96 -7.78
CA LYS A 13 -4.10 12.93 -8.79
C LYS A 13 -3.12 11.73 -8.72
N PRO A 14 -3.15 10.94 -7.64
CA PRO A 14 -2.38 9.72 -7.57
C PRO A 14 -2.91 8.68 -8.57
N GLN A 15 -1.99 7.96 -9.21
CA GLN A 15 -2.22 6.83 -10.09
C GLN A 15 -2.09 5.52 -9.29
N TRP A 16 -3.13 5.21 -8.52
CA TRP A 16 -3.12 4.03 -7.65
C TRP A 16 -3.07 2.72 -8.45
N ARG A 17 -2.40 1.73 -7.87
CA ARG A 17 -2.42 0.35 -8.37
C ARG A 17 -2.62 -0.61 -7.20
N PRO A 18 -3.69 -1.43 -7.22
CA PRO A 18 -4.77 -1.44 -8.20
C PRO A 18 -5.59 -0.13 -8.20
N ALA A 19 -6.18 0.21 -9.36
CA ALA A 19 -6.82 1.52 -9.58
C ALA A 19 -8.24 1.63 -8.98
N LYS A 20 -8.83 0.50 -8.59
CA LYS A 20 -10.16 0.40 -8.01
C LYS A 20 -10.14 -0.54 -6.82
N ILE A 21 -11.07 -0.32 -5.89
CA ILE A 21 -11.16 -1.08 -4.66
C ILE A 21 -11.61 -2.54 -4.88
N ASP A 22 -12.46 -2.78 -5.88
CA ASP A 22 -12.92 -4.11 -6.28
C ASP A 22 -11.81 -4.98 -6.89
N ALA A 23 -10.71 -4.37 -7.31
CA ALA A 23 -9.53 -5.03 -7.85
C ALA A 23 -8.47 -5.34 -6.78
N VAL A 24 -8.74 -5.05 -5.50
CA VAL A 24 -7.92 -5.51 -4.38
C VAL A 24 -8.44 -6.87 -3.94
N ALA A 25 -7.64 -7.93 -4.09
CA ALA A 25 -8.03 -9.25 -3.62
C ALA A 25 -7.84 -9.35 -2.11
N GLU A 26 -8.66 -10.17 -1.44
CA GLU A 26 -8.53 -10.41 0.00
C GLU A 26 -7.17 -11.01 0.36
N ALA A 27 -6.66 -11.91 -0.48
CA ALA A 27 -5.32 -12.50 -0.32
C ALA A 27 -4.19 -11.46 -0.39
N ASP A 28 -4.35 -10.39 -1.18
CA ASP A 28 -3.35 -9.30 -1.24
C ASP A 28 -3.28 -8.59 0.11
N VAL A 29 -4.43 -8.42 0.78
CA VAL A 29 -4.52 -7.79 2.11
C VAL A 29 -3.96 -8.71 3.18
N GLU A 30 -4.35 -9.99 3.18
CA GLU A 30 -3.90 -10.99 4.15
C GLU A 30 -2.37 -11.11 4.17
N ALA A 31 -1.72 -11.03 3.01
CA ALA A 31 -0.25 -11.08 2.90
C ALA A 31 0.46 -9.98 3.69
N TYR A 32 -0.15 -8.80 3.89
CA TYR A 32 0.43 -7.73 4.70
C TYR A 32 0.38 -8.00 6.20
N PHE A 33 -0.51 -8.90 6.64
CA PHE A 33 -0.65 -9.30 8.05
C PHE A 33 0.02 -10.64 8.35
N ALA A 34 0.62 -11.29 7.35
CA ALA A 34 1.39 -12.50 7.56
C ALA A 34 2.60 -12.21 8.47
N PRO A 35 2.95 -13.13 9.40
CA PRO A 35 4.12 -12.96 10.25
C PRO A 35 5.40 -12.70 9.44
N LEU A 36 6.17 -11.70 9.86
CA LEU A 36 7.47 -11.36 9.29
C LEU A 36 8.60 -12.30 9.77
N GLY A 37 8.30 -13.20 10.71
CA GLY A 37 9.24 -14.15 11.31
C GLY A 37 10.32 -13.44 12.11
N ASP A 38 11.59 -13.73 11.82
CA ASP A 38 12.73 -13.11 12.51
C ASP A 38 12.85 -11.59 12.27
N ARG A 39 12.07 -11.04 11.32
CA ARG A 39 12.00 -9.59 11.04
C ARG A 39 10.86 -8.89 11.78
N GLU A 40 10.13 -9.60 12.63
CA GLU A 40 9.13 -8.97 13.48
C GLU A 40 9.76 -7.90 14.37
N LEU A 41 8.97 -6.88 14.69
CA LEU A 41 9.40 -5.83 15.59
C LEU A 41 9.50 -6.41 17.01
N GLY A 42 10.71 -6.62 17.50
CA GLY A 42 10.99 -6.97 18.90
C GLY A 42 10.93 -5.73 19.81
N LEU A 43 10.39 -5.90 21.02
CA LEU A 43 10.46 -4.94 22.13
C LEU A 43 11.42 -5.46 23.21
#